data_AF-A0A9P5UK62-F1
#
_entry.id   AF-A0A9P5UK62-F1
#
_cell.length_a   1.000
_cell.length_b   1.000
_cell.length_c   1.000
_cell.angle_alpha   90.00
_cell.angle_beta   90.00
_cell.angle_gamma   90.00
#
_symmetry.space_group_name_H-M   'P 1'
#
loop_
_entity.id
_entity.type
_entity.pdbx_description
1 polymer ?
#
loop_
_entity_poly.entity_id
_entity_poly.type
_entity_poly.pdbx_seq_one_letter_code
_entity_poly.pdbx_strand_id
1 'polypeptide(L)'
;MGSLIEALNKTKQAMASDRVFKAKEELKQCWDEFGLDHFEQVMDFTNYLALYSEQLPHPETTYIVLAILFSHYLAIDKYLLVDDAAVDKIDSKYLGLLSKYLSDAEMDYYCYSYKSWVATCHQEIILKRTLPNVPSTAARSSMWADWRSVNIGTAPFMVLVMMLNYPNEDMHSALAKSSIVYISMQCALLNDVASVIKDKGSNEVNYYLEVAPGTIEKQEDILEASNKYLEMVDLSQNLKRILSSAVHGSYLLYTLSNRYFGRTEANW
;
A
#
# COMPACT_ATOMS: atom_id res chain seq x y z
N MET A 1 -14.03 -1.62 15.42
CA MET A 1 -13.95 -0.23 14.92
C MET A 1 -13.41 0.75 15.98
N GLY A 2 -14.01 0.88 17.18
CA GLY A 2 -13.59 1.89 18.18
C GLY A 2 -12.10 1.85 18.59
N SER A 3 -11.53 0.66 18.80
CA SER A 3 -10.10 0.50 19.13
C SER A 3 -9.15 0.91 17.99
N LEU A 4 -9.56 0.72 16.73
CA LEU A 4 -8.76 1.10 15.57
C LEU A 4 -8.72 2.62 15.36
N ILE A 5 -9.84 3.31 15.61
CA ILE A 5 -9.90 4.77 15.57
C ILE A 5 -9.03 5.37 16.68
N GLU A 6 -9.04 4.79 17.87
CA GLU A 6 -8.16 5.22 18.95
C GLU A 6 -6.67 5.06 18.58
N ALA A 7 -6.31 3.93 17.98
CA ALA A 7 -4.95 3.70 17.49
C ALA A 7 -4.55 4.74 16.43
N LEU A 8 -5.43 5.03 15.47
CA LEU A 8 -5.19 6.04 14.44
C LEU A 8 -4.92 7.42 15.05
N ASN A 9 -5.69 7.80 16.07
CA ASN A 9 -5.50 9.08 16.75
C ASN A 9 -4.15 9.14 17.49
N LYS A 10 -3.73 8.04 18.14
CA LYS A 10 -2.41 7.95 18.77
C LYS A 10 -1.29 8.10 17.75
N THR A 11 -1.38 7.40 16.62
CA THR A 11 -0.41 7.53 15.52
C THR A 11 -0.35 8.99 15.01
N LYS A 12 -1.50 9.62 14.74
CA LYS A 12 -1.55 11.03 14.27
C LYS A 12 -0.91 11.99 15.27
N GLN A 13 -1.16 11.81 16.57
CA GLN A 13 -0.55 12.62 17.62
C GLN A 13 0.97 12.43 17.69
N ALA A 14 1.44 11.18 17.61
CA ALA A 14 2.87 10.90 17.60
C ALA A 14 3.58 11.52 16.38
N MET A 15 2.89 11.64 15.25
CA MET A 15 3.43 12.17 13.99
C MET A 15 3.23 13.68 13.81
N ALA A 16 2.88 14.39 14.88
CA ALA A 16 2.72 15.85 14.91
C ALA A 16 4.03 16.58 15.30
N SER A 17 5.18 16.08 14.85
CA SER A 17 6.48 16.70 15.14
C SER A 17 6.94 17.67 14.05
N ASP A 18 7.81 18.62 14.41
CA ASP A 18 8.40 19.59 13.47
C ASP A 18 9.16 18.91 12.33
N ARG A 19 9.79 17.76 12.61
CA ARG A 19 10.52 17.00 11.59
C ARG A 19 9.57 16.43 10.55
N VAL A 20 8.48 15.80 10.99
CA VAL A 20 7.44 15.27 10.11
C VAL A 20 6.76 16.40 9.35
N PHE A 21 6.48 17.53 10.00
CA PHE A 21 5.91 18.71 9.35
C PHE A 21 6.79 19.22 8.20
N LYS A 22 8.10 19.40 8.44
CA LYS A 22 9.04 19.85 7.39
C LYS A 22 9.09 18.89 6.20
N ALA A 23 9.09 17.58 6.45
CA ALA A 23 9.07 16.58 5.39
C ALA A 23 7.77 16.64 4.57
N LYS A 24 6.62 16.86 5.21
CA LYS A 24 5.33 17.05 4.52
C LYS A 24 5.34 18.29 3.63
N GLU A 25 5.90 19.40 4.09
CA GLU A 25 6.01 20.62 3.28
C GLU A 25 6.92 20.41 2.06
N GLU A 26 8.07 19.75 2.23
CA GLU A 26 8.96 19.39 1.11
C GLU A 26 8.25 18.47 0.10
N LEU A 27 7.53 17.45 0.60
CA LEU A 27 6.75 16.55 -0.25
C LEU A 27 5.62 17.27 -1.01
N LYS A 28 4.92 18.19 -0.35
CA LYS A 28 3.87 18.98 -0.98
C LYS A 28 4.44 19.86 -2.09
N GLN A 29 5.58 20.50 -1.86
CA GLN A 29 6.26 21.29 -2.91
C GLN A 29 6.62 20.42 -4.12
N CYS A 30 7.16 19.22 -3.88
CA CYS A 30 7.46 18.27 -4.96
C CYS A 30 6.20 17.84 -5.71
N TRP A 31 5.11 17.57 -5.00
CA TRP A 31 3.82 17.21 -5.57
C TRP A 31 3.26 18.33 -6.48
N ASP A 32 3.30 19.58 -5.98
CA ASP A 32 2.84 20.76 -6.70
C ASP A 32 3.73 21.05 -7.93
N GLU A 33 5.05 20.80 -7.87
CA GLU A 33 5.99 20.93 -8.99
C GLU A 33 5.63 20.04 -10.19
N PHE A 34 5.02 18.88 -9.94
CA PHE A 34 4.54 17.97 -10.99
C PHE A 34 3.11 18.30 -11.46
N GLY A 35 2.47 19.36 -10.93
CA GLY A 35 1.11 19.72 -11.31
C GLY A 35 0.08 18.70 -10.85
N LEU A 36 0.33 18.06 -9.70
CA LEU A 36 -0.58 17.11 -9.07
C LEU A 36 -1.44 17.83 -8.01
N ASP A 37 -2.71 17.46 -7.92
CA ASP A 37 -3.64 17.97 -6.91
C ASP A 37 -3.89 16.95 -5.79
N HIS A 38 -4.66 17.32 -4.77
CA HIS A 38 -5.12 16.43 -3.71
C HIS A 38 -4.02 15.79 -2.84
N PHE A 39 -2.97 16.55 -2.50
CA PHE A 39 -1.90 16.08 -1.61
C PHE A 39 -2.41 15.57 -0.25
N GLU A 40 -3.56 16.07 0.22
CA GLU A 40 -4.22 15.55 1.43
C GLU A 40 -4.56 14.06 1.34
N GLN A 41 -4.80 13.51 0.15
CA GLN A 41 -5.06 12.09 -0.04
C GLN A 41 -3.79 11.24 0.17
N VAL A 42 -2.63 11.72 -0.26
CA VAL A 42 -1.33 11.10 0.10
C VAL A 42 -1.20 11.02 1.62
N MET A 43 -1.58 12.09 2.31
CA MET A 43 -1.49 12.13 3.76
C MET A 43 -2.52 11.24 4.46
N ASP A 44 -3.72 11.10 3.89
CA ASP A 44 -4.68 10.10 4.35
C ASP A 44 -4.09 8.69 4.25
N PHE A 45 -3.58 8.30 3.07
CA PHE A 45 -2.91 7.01 2.86
C PHE A 45 -1.82 6.77 3.89
N THR A 46 -0.94 7.76 4.08
CA THR A 46 0.15 7.69 5.05
C THR A 46 -0.36 7.51 6.47
N ASN A 47 -1.37 8.27 6.89
CA ASN A 47 -1.91 8.19 8.25
C ASN A 47 -2.51 6.82 8.55
N TYR A 48 -3.23 6.23 7.59
CA TYR A 48 -3.83 4.92 7.76
C TYR A 48 -2.80 3.80 7.70
N LEU A 49 -1.89 3.82 6.72
CA LEU A 49 -0.91 2.74 6.51
C LEU A 49 0.30 2.83 7.45
N ALA A 50 0.49 3.94 8.17
CA ALA A 50 1.46 4.06 9.26
C ALA A 50 0.86 3.73 10.65
N LEU A 51 -0.28 3.04 10.71
CA LEU A 51 -0.92 2.70 11.99
C LEU A 51 0.04 1.96 12.92
N TYR A 52 0.03 2.25 14.21
CA TYR A 52 0.96 1.69 15.21
C TYR A 52 2.43 2.09 15.03
N SER A 53 2.77 2.98 14.08
CA SER A 53 4.15 3.42 13.88
C SER A 53 4.76 4.04 15.13
N GLU A 54 3.95 4.61 16.03
CA GLU A 54 4.41 5.16 17.31
C GLU A 54 5.05 4.11 18.25
N GLN A 55 4.83 2.81 17.97
CA GLN A 55 5.41 1.69 18.72
C GLN A 55 6.68 1.13 18.07
N LEU A 56 7.12 1.72 16.96
CA LEU A 56 8.32 1.28 16.24
C LEU A 56 9.58 2.01 16.78
N PRO A 57 10.77 1.41 16.64
CA PRO A 57 12.05 2.03 17.00
C PRO A 57 12.32 3.37 16.32
N HIS A 58 11.90 3.54 15.06
CA HIS A 58 12.13 4.74 14.27
C HIS A 58 10.81 5.30 13.71
N PRO A 59 9.90 5.79 14.58
CA PRO A 59 8.51 6.06 14.23
C PRO A 59 8.38 7.20 13.19
N GLU A 60 9.05 8.33 13.42
CA GLU A 60 9.03 9.48 12.50
C GLU A 60 9.67 9.15 11.16
N THR A 61 10.83 8.47 11.17
CA THR A 61 11.53 8.08 9.94
C THR A 61 10.66 7.14 9.12
N THR A 62 10.01 6.16 9.76
CA THR A 62 9.08 5.24 9.11
C THR A 62 7.93 5.98 8.45
N TYR A 63 7.32 6.92 9.17
CA TYR A 63 6.20 7.71 8.65
C TYR A 63 6.63 8.58 7.46
N ILE A 64 7.80 9.24 7.55
CA ILE A 64 8.33 10.05 6.45
C ILE A 64 8.63 9.19 5.23
N VAL A 65 9.28 8.04 5.40
CA VAL A 65 9.55 7.09 4.30
C VAL A 65 8.24 6.66 3.65
N LEU A 66 7.24 6.24 4.43
CA LEU A 66 5.93 5.87 3.90
C LEU A 66 5.27 7.02 3.13
N ALA A 67 5.33 8.26 3.62
CA ALA A 67 4.81 9.42 2.92
C ALA A 67 5.50 9.63 1.55
N ILE A 68 6.83 9.54 1.51
CA ILE A 68 7.61 9.66 0.26
C ILE A 68 7.24 8.53 -0.70
N LEU A 69 7.11 7.30 -0.21
CA LEU A 69 6.72 6.14 -1.03
C LEU A 69 5.32 6.29 -1.64
N PHE A 70 4.33 6.69 -0.85
CA PHE A 70 2.97 6.86 -1.34
C PHE A 70 2.87 8.06 -2.29
N SER A 71 3.59 9.15 -2.03
CA SER A 71 3.74 10.23 -3.02
C SER A 71 4.34 9.70 -4.31
N HIS A 72 5.41 8.90 -4.24
CA HIS A 72 6.06 8.39 -5.43
C HIS A 72 5.11 7.51 -6.26
N TYR A 73 4.45 6.53 -5.63
CA TYR A 73 3.57 5.59 -6.33
C TYR A 73 2.37 6.31 -6.96
N LEU A 74 1.72 7.22 -6.23
CA LEU A 74 0.56 7.96 -6.74
C LEU A 74 0.95 8.98 -7.82
N ALA A 75 2.11 9.62 -7.70
CA ALA A 75 2.62 10.53 -8.75
C ALA A 75 2.88 9.77 -10.06
N ILE A 76 3.49 8.59 -9.97
CA ILE A 76 3.80 7.75 -11.14
C ILE A 76 2.55 7.21 -11.79
N ASP A 77 1.56 6.77 -11.01
CA ASP A 77 0.29 6.21 -11.49
C ASP A 77 -0.37 7.10 -12.59
N LYS A 78 -0.26 8.42 -12.45
CA LYS A 78 -0.73 9.41 -13.45
C LYS A 78 -0.02 9.31 -14.81
N TYR A 79 1.29 9.15 -14.80
CA TYR A 79 2.15 9.31 -15.99
C TYR A 79 2.58 7.99 -16.61
N LEU A 80 2.49 6.90 -15.85
CA LEU A 80 3.15 5.64 -16.18
C LEU A 80 2.79 5.08 -17.56
N LEU A 81 1.57 5.34 -18.04
CA LEU A 81 1.08 4.82 -19.31
C LEU A 81 1.08 5.86 -20.45
N VAL A 82 1.55 7.08 -20.19
CA VAL A 82 1.35 8.22 -21.10
C VAL A 82 2.59 9.11 -21.31
N ASP A 83 3.55 9.15 -20.38
CA ASP A 83 4.72 10.05 -20.47
C ASP A 83 5.96 9.49 -19.74
N ASP A 84 6.81 8.77 -20.46
CA ASP A 84 8.07 8.21 -19.95
C ASP A 84 9.03 9.30 -19.42
N ALA A 85 9.03 10.48 -20.04
CA ALA A 85 9.93 11.58 -19.64
C ALA A 85 9.47 12.24 -18.32
N ALA A 86 8.17 12.23 -18.03
CA ALA A 86 7.65 12.62 -16.72
C ALA A 86 8.01 11.57 -15.65
N VAL A 87 7.89 10.28 -15.98
CA VAL A 87 8.26 9.17 -15.08
C VAL A 87 9.72 9.30 -14.62
N ASP A 88 10.67 9.50 -15.53
CA ASP A 88 12.10 9.64 -15.18
C ASP A 88 12.36 10.81 -14.22
N LYS A 89 11.65 11.93 -14.38
CA LYS A 89 11.79 13.12 -13.52
C LYS A 89 11.23 12.86 -12.12
N ILE A 90 10.08 12.20 -12.06
CA ILE A 90 9.42 11.81 -10.81
C ILE A 90 10.30 10.82 -10.05
N ASP A 91 10.75 9.76 -10.72
CA ASP A 91 11.68 8.76 -10.18
C ASP A 91 12.92 9.45 -9.58
N SER A 92 13.60 10.29 -10.37
CA SER A 92 14.81 10.98 -9.90
C SER A 92 14.56 11.84 -8.65
N LYS A 93 13.41 12.51 -8.56
CA LYS A 93 13.07 13.36 -7.42
C LYS A 93 12.80 12.53 -6.17
N TYR A 94 11.92 11.54 -6.26
CA TYR A 94 11.50 10.74 -5.10
C TYR A 94 12.59 9.77 -4.62
N LEU A 95 13.38 9.19 -5.52
CA LEU A 95 14.57 8.41 -5.14
C LEU A 95 15.61 9.29 -4.42
N GLY A 96 15.79 10.53 -4.89
CA GLY A 96 16.62 11.52 -4.20
C GLY A 96 16.13 11.82 -2.78
N LEU A 97 14.82 11.95 -2.58
CA LEU A 97 14.23 12.14 -1.24
C LEU A 97 14.43 10.91 -0.34
N LEU A 98 14.16 9.70 -0.85
CA LEU A 98 14.32 8.46 -0.08
C LEU A 98 15.77 8.23 0.36
N SER A 99 16.75 8.56 -0.48
CA SER A 99 18.18 8.39 -0.16
C SER A 99 18.65 9.19 1.07
N LYS A 100 17.87 10.18 1.52
CA LYS A 100 18.14 10.93 2.76
C LYS A 100 17.79 10.14 4.03
N TYR A 101 16.97 9.09 3.90
CA TYR A 101 16.38 8.35 5.03
C TYR A 101 16.70 6.85 5.00
N LEU A 102 17.06 6.32 3.84
CA LEU A 102 17.36 4.91 3.64
C LEU A 102 18.86 4.70 3.43
N SER A 103 19.38 3.59 3.95
CA SER A 103 20.69 3.05 3.62
C SER A 103 20.73 2.51 2.20
N ASP A 104 21.93 2.26 1.67
CA ASP A 104 22.11 1.69 0.33
C ASP A 104 21.35 0.36 0.14
N ALA A 105 21.38 -0.51 1.14
CA ALA A 105 20.68 -1.80 1.09
C ALA A 105 19.14 -1.64 1.05
N GLU A 106 18.61 -0.66 1.79
CA GLU A 106 17.18 -0.34 1.78
C GLU A 106 16.76 0.34 0.48
N MET A 107 17.61 1.20 -0.07
CA MET A 107 17.42 1.80 -1.40
C MET A 107 17.44 0.76 -2.51
N ASP A 108 18.37 -0.19 -2.48
CA ASP A 108 18.45 -1.28 -3.46
C ASP A 108 17.20 -2.16 -3.42
N TYR A 109 16.75 -2.52 -2.22
CA TYR A 109 15.51 -3.26 -2.03
C TYR A 109 14.31 -2.48 -2.58
N TYR A 110 14.21 -1.18 -2.25
CA TYR A 110 13.15 -0.33 -2.74
C TYR A 110 13.15 -0.27 -4.27
N CYS A 111 14.28 0.04 -4.90
CA CYS A 111 14.40 0.14 -6.35
C CYS A 111 14.02 -1.17 -7.06
N TYR A 112 14.43 -2.32 -6.52
CA TYR A 112 14.04 -3.63 -7.06
C TYR A 112 12.51 -3.85 -6.98
N SER A 113 11.93 -3.58 -5.80
CA SER A 113 10.51 -3.79 -5.56
C SER A 113 9.62 -2.82 -6.35
N TYR A 114 10.04 -1.56 -6.48
CA TYR A 114 9.38 -0.53 -7.28
C TYR A 114 9.33 -0.91 -8.76
N LYS A 115 10.45 -1.37 -9.34
CA LYS A 115 10.48 -1.85 -10.73
C LYS A 115 9.54 -3.03 -10.97
N SER A 116 9.45 -3.93 -9.99
CA SER A 116 8.52 -5.05 -10.04
C SER A 116 7.06 -4.58 -9.99
N TRP A 117 6.75 -3.61 -9.13
CA TRP A 117 5.43 -2.98 -9.08
C TRP A 117 5.07 -2.29 -10.41
N VAL A 118 5.96 -1.46 -10.96
CA VAL A 118 5.78 -0.80 -12.27
C VAL A 118 5.50 -1.82 -13.39
N ALA A 119 6.20 -2.95 -13.40
CA ALA A 119 5.95 -4.00 -14.37
C ALA A 119 4.53 -4.58 -14.25
N THR A 120 4.00 -4.70 -13.02
CA THR A 120 2.62 -5.16 -12.82
C THR A 120 1.55 -4.16 -13.26
N CYS A 121 1.82 -2.86 -13.16
CA CYS A 121 0.89 -1.84 -13.67
C CYS A 121 0.77 -1.92 -15.20
N HIS A 122 1.89 -2.13 -15.91
CA HIS A 122 1.84 -2.39 -17.36
C HIS A 122 1.11 -3.69 -17.72
N GLN A 123 1.21 -4.73 -16.89
CA GLN A 123 0.54 -6.01 -17.11
C GLN A 123 -0.98 -5.93 -16.92
N GLU A 124 -1.48 -4.95 -16.16
CA GLU A 124 -2.90 -4.84 -15.82
C GLU A 124 -3.81 -4.79 -17.06
N ILE A 125 -3.41 -4.06 -18.11
CA ILE A 125 -4.15 -3.96 -19.37
C ILE A 125 -4.34 -5.34 -20.02
N ILE A 126 -3.31 -6.18 -19.96
CA ILE A 126 -3.33 -7.54 -20.50
C ILE A 126 -4.23 -8.42 -19.64
N LEU A 127 -4.11 -8.32 -18.32
CA LEU A 127 -4.91 -9.10 -17.37
C LEU A 127 -6.40 -8.77 -17.42
N LYS A 128 -6.76 -7.49 -17.54
CA LYS A 128 -8.16 -7.05 -17.70
C LYS A 128 -8.85 -7.71 -18.90
N ARG A 129 -8.09 -7.94 -19.98
CA ARG A 129 -8.59 -8.64 -21.18
C ARG A 129 -8.54 -10.15 -21.05
N THR A 130 -7.57 -10.69 -20.33
CA THR A 130 -7.30 -12.13 -20.29
C THR A 130 -8.11 -12.84 -19.22
N LEU A 131 -8.18 -12.30 -17.99
CA LEU A 131 -8.84 -12.95 -16.85
C LEU A 131 -10.29 -13.38 -17.14
N PRO A 132 -11.18 -12.56 -17.73
CA PRO A 132 -12.55 -12.97 -18.00
C PRO A 132 -12.67 -14.18 -18.95
N ASN A 133 -11.67 -14.37 -19.81
CA ASN A 133 -11.64 -15.42 -20.83
C ASN A 133 -11.03 -16.73 -20.33
N VAL A 134 -10.47 -16.76 -19.10
CA VAL A 134 -9.96 -17.98 -18.48
C VAL A 134 -11.14 -18.79 -17.93
N PRO A 135 -11.40 -20.03 -18.42
CA PRO A 135 -12.64 -20.75 -18.08
C PRO A 135 -12.71 -21.24 -16.63
N SER A 136 -11.56 -21.52 -16.02
CA SER A 136 -11.49 -22.05 -14.66
C SER A 136 -11.41 -20.91 -13.65
N THR A 137 -12.38 -20.84 -12.73
CA THR A 137 -12.34 -19.90 -11.59
C THR A 137 -11.06 -20.06 -10.79
N ALA A 138 -10.61 -21.30 -10.55
CA ALA A 138 -9.37 -21.55 -9.81
C ALA A 138 -8.13 -20.99 -10.54
N ALA A 139 -8.09 -21.11 -11.88
CA ALA A 139 -7.01 -20.53 -12.68
C ALA A 139 -7.06 -19.00 -12.69
N ARG A 140 -8.27 -18.40 -12.78
CA ARG A 140 -8.45 -16.94 -12.63
C ARG A 140 -7.95 -16.45 -11.29
N SER A 141 -8.35 -17.11 -10.21
CA SER A 141 -7.93 -16.77 -8.84
C SER A 141 -6.41 -16.85 -8.70
N SER A 142 -5.75 -17.87 -9.26
CA SER A 142 -4.28 -17.98 -9.22
C SER A 142 -3.60 -16.85 -10.00
N MET A 143 -4.03 -16.60 -11.24
CA MET A 143 -3.45 -15.54 -12.08
C MET A 143 -3.64 -14.15 -11.47
N TRP A 144 -4.83 -13.88 -10.93
CA TRP A 144 -5.12 -12.64 -10.22
C TRP A 144 -4.27 -12.52 -8.96
N ALA A 145 -4.16 -13.58 -8.14
CA ALA A 145 -3.39 -13.53 -6.91
C ALA A 145 -1.89 -13.31 -7.16
N ASP A 146 -1.31 -14.01 -8.14
CA ASP A 146 0.10 -13.87 -8.49
C ASP A 146 0.44 -12.42 -8.86
N TRP A 147 -0.38 -11.81 -9.73
CA TRP A 147 -0.21 -10.41 -10.12
C TRP A 147 -0.52 -9.43 -8.98
N ARG A 148 -1.68 -9.60 -8.32
CA ARG A 148 -2.20 -8.63 -7.36
C ARG A 148 -1.37 -8.59 -6.07
N SER A 149 -0.71 -9.68 -5.71
CA SER A 149 0.20 -9.74 -4.56
C SER A 149 1.36 -8.74 -4.65
N VAL A 150 1.78 -8.40 -5.88
CA VAL A 150 2.79 -7.39 -6.16
C VAL A 150 2.15 -6.05 -6.48
N ASN A 151 1.12 -6.03 -7.33
CA ASN A 151 0.48 -4.80 -7.82
C ASN A 151 -0.16 -3.94 -6.71
N ILE A 152 -0.67 -4.56 -5.65
CA ILE A 152 -1.19 -3.80 -4.50
C ILE A 152 -0.11 -2.98 -3.77
N GLY A 153 1.18 -3.29 -3.99
CA GLY A 153 2.31 -2.55 -3.43
C GLY A 153 2.54 -2.74 -1.93
N THR A 154 1.75 -3.58 -1.26
CA THR A 154 1.80 -3.75 0.21
C THR A 154 3.04 -4.48 0.71
N ALA A 155 3.39 -5.61 0.09
CA ALA A 155 4.54 -6.40 0.49
C ALA A 155 5.86 -5.60 0.50
N PRO A 156 6.19 -4.83 -0.56
CA PRO A 156 7.37 -3.96 -0.57
C PRO A 156 7.49 -3.05 0.64
N PHE A 157 6.45 -2.29 1.00
CA PHE A 157 6.56 -1.37 2.12
C PHE A 157 6.64 -2.10 3.46
N MET A 158 5.93 -3.22 3.65
CA MET A 158 6.00 -3.98 4.90
C MET A 158 7.43 -4.46 5.16
N VAL A 159 8.10 -4.99 4.12
CA VAL A 159 9.50 -5.42 4.23
C VAL A 159 10.42 -4.23 4.47
N LEU A 160 10.22 -3.09 3.80
CA LEU A 160 11.05 -1.91 4.03
C LEU A 160 10.89 -1.36 5.45
N VAL A 161 9.66 -1.32 5.98
CA VAL A 161 9.39 -0.93 7.38
C VAL A 161 10.07 -1.89 8.35
N MET A 162 10.09 -3.19 8.05
CA MET A 162 10.84 -4.19 8.82
C MET A 162 12.35 -3.94 8.76
N MET A 163 12.93 -3.69 7.58
CA MET A 163 14.36 -3.40 7.43
C MET A 163 14.77 -2.17 8.24
N LEU A 164 13.98 -1.10 8.15
CA LEU A 164 14.23 0.17 8.84
C LEU A 164 14.20 0.04 10.35
N ASN A 165 13.28 -0.77 10.89
CA ASN A 165 13.02 -0.82 12.33
C ASN A 165 13.64 -2.03 13.03
N TYR A 166 13.84 -3.12 12.29
CA TYR A 166 14.25 -4.42 12.82
C TYR A 166 15.21 -5.12 11.84
N PRO A 167 16.40 -4.54 11.57
CA PRO A 167 17.32 -5.05 10.53
C PRO A 167 17.86 -6.47 10.80
N ASN A 168 17.71 -6.98 12.03
CA ASN A 168 18.14 -8.31 12.44
C ASN A 168 17.00 -9.35 12.43
N GLU A 169 15.78 -8.97 12.05
CA GLU A 169 14.64 -9.89 11.98
C GLU A 169 14.78 -10.85 10.78
N ASP A 170 14.51 -12.14 10.97
CA ASP A 170 14.53 -13.12 9.87
C ASP A 170 13.30 -12.98 8.96
N MET A 171 13.45 -12.09 7.99
CA MET A 171 12.50 -11.86 6.91
C MET A 171 12.65 -12.86 5.75
N HIS A 172 13.66 -13.74 5.80
CA HIS A 172 13.96 -14.67 4.73
C HIS A 172 13.34 -16.05 4.93
N SER A 173 12.89 -16.35 6.14
CA SER A 173 12.11 -17.54 6.44
C SER A 173 10.90 -17.67 5.50
N ALA A 174 10.59 -18.92 5.11
CA ALA A 174 9.44 -19.20 4.26
C ALA A 174 8.14 -18.71 4.92
N LEU A 175 8.03 -18.85 6.25
CA LEU A 175 6.87 -18.42 7.01
C LEU A 175 6.67 -16.90 6.94
N ALA A 176 7.71 -16.09 7.20
CA ALA A 176 7.61 -14.63 7.12
C ALA A 176 7.18 -14.18 5.71
N LYS A 177 7.81 -14.73 4.65
CA LYS A 177 7.45 -14.42 3.26
C LYS A 177 6.01 -14.79 2.94
N SER A 178 5.56 -15.99 3.32
CA SER A 178 4.18 -16.41 3.11
C SER A 178 3.18 -15.54 3.86
N SER A 179 3.50 -15.10 5.09
CA SER A 179 2.63 -14.20 5.85
C SER A 179 2.55 -12.80 5.26
N ILE A 180 3.65 -12.26 4.73
CA ILE A 180 3.69 -10.97 4.02
C ILE A 180 2.82 -11.03 2.75
N VAL A 181 2.95 -12.10 1.97
CA VAL A 181 2.13 -12.31 0.77
C VAL A 181 0.65 -12.45 1.16
N TYR A 182 0.34 -13.29 2.15
CA TYR A 182 -1.03 -13.47 2.62
C TYR A 182 -1.67 -12.15 3.02
N ILE A 183 -1.01 -11.35 3.87
CA ILE A 183 -1.54 -10.06 4.33
C ILE A 183 -1.67 -9.06 3.19
N SER A 184 -0.74 -9.05 2.23
CA SER A 184 -0.84 -8.22 1.02
C SER A 184 -2.08 -8.57 0.21
N MET A 185 -2.40 -9.87 0.08
CA MET A 185 -3.62 -10.33 -0.57
C MET A 185 -4.89 -9.90 0.18
N GLN A 186 -4.87 -9.91 1.52
CA GLN A 186 -5.99 -9.41 2.31
C GLN A 186 -6.18 -7.90 2.10
N CYS A 187 -5.10 -7.12 2.05
CA CYS A 187 -5.16 -5.68 1.73
C CYS A 187 -5.72 -5.45 0.31
N ALA A 188 -5.34 -6.27 -0.66
CA ALA A 188 -5.86 -6.21 -2.02
C ALA A 188 -7.35 -6.54 -2.10
N LEU A 189 -7.84 -7.55 -1.38
CA LEU A 189 -9.27 -7.87 -1.33
C LEU A 189 -10.06 -6.73 -0.68
N LEU A 190 -9.54 -6.12 0.39
CA LEU A 190 -10.17 -4.94 1.01
C LEU A 190 -10.27 -3.77 0.02
N ASN A 191 -9.23 -3.54 -0.79
CA ASN A 191 -9.23 -2.55 -1.85
C ASN A 191 -10.28 -2.88 -2.91
N ASP A 192 -10.32 -4.12 -3.38
CA ASP A 192 -11.21 -4.56 -4.45
C ASP A 192 -12.69 -4.45 -4.04
N VAL A 193 -13.05 -4.77 -2.80
CA VAL A 193 -14.40 -4.53 -2.27
C VAL A 193 -14.73 -3.03 -2.30
N ALA A 194 -13.83 -2.19 -1.79
CA ALA A 194 -14.07 -0.76 -1.70
C ALA A 194 -14.14 -0.08 -3.08
N SER A 195 -13.33 -0.51 -4.03
CA SER A 195 -13.35 -0.02 -5.41
C SER A 195 -14.68 -0.36 -6.11
N VAL A 196 -15.25 -1.54 -5.89
CA VAL A 196 -16.58 -1.89 -6.43
C VAL A 196 -17.70 -1.06 -5.80
N ILE A 197 -17.59 -0.74 -4.50
CA ILE A 197 -18.55 0.13 -3.80
C ILE A 197 -18.47 1.57 -4.33
N LYS A 198 -17.23 2.07 -4.54
CA LYS A 198 -16.95 3.41 -5.05
C LYS A 198 -17.38 3.59 -6.50
N ASP A 199 -16.98 2.67 -7.38
CA ASP A 199 -17.22 2.74 -8.82
C ASP A 199 -17.46 1.35 -9.42
N LYS A 200 -18.73 1.06 -9.71
CA LYS A 200 -19.14 -0.21 -10.33
C LYS A 200 -18.63 -0.40 -11.77
N GLY A 201 -18.10 0.65 -12.39
CA GLY A 201 -17.56 0.67 -13.75
C GLY A 201 -16.03 0.69 -13.80
N SER A 202 -15.33 0.38 -12.71
CA SER A 202 -13.86 0.47 -12.65
C SER A 202 -13.17 -0.22 -13.82
N ASN A 203 -12.24 0.50 -14.44
CA ASN A 203 -11.37 0.00 -15.50
C ASN A 203 -10.20 -0.85 -14.97
N GLU A 204 -9.97 -0.84 -13.66
CA GLU A 204 -8.92 -1.62 -12.97
C GLU A 204 -9.30 -3.10 -12.88
N VAL A 205 -8.32 -3.99 -12.79
CA VAL A 205 -8.55 -5.43 -12.54
C VAL A 205 -8.97 -5.63 -11.09
N ASN A 206 -10.08 -6.34 -10.88
CA ASN A 206 -10.76 -6.51 -9.62
C ASN A 206 -11.27 -7.95 -9.41
N TYR A 207 -10.97 -8.53 -8.26
CA TYR A 207 -11.38 -9.90 -7.93
C TYR A 207 -12.89 -10.15 -8.10
N TYR A 208 -13.72 -9.23 -7.62
CA TYR A 208 -15.17 -9.38 -7.60
C TYR A 208 -15.86 -9.02 -8.92
N LEU A 209 -15.12 -8.49 -9.89
CA LEU A 209 -15.63 -8.22 -11.24
C LEU A 209 -15.17 -9.30 -12.22
N GLU A 210 -13.90 -9.71 -12.18
CA GLU A 210 -13.34 -10.63 -13.17
C GLU A 210 -13.21 -12.08 -12.69
N VAL A 211 -13.00 -12.33 -11.38
CA VAL A 211 -12.72 -13.68 -10.87
C VAL A 211 -13.97 -14.33 -10.31
N ALA A 212 -14.63 -13.65 -9.37
CA ALA A 212 -15.78 -14.13 -8.62
C ALA A 212 -16.95 -13.10 -8.67
N PRO A 213 -17.56 -12.90 -9.85
CA PRO A 213 -18.67 -11.97 -9.99
C PRO A 213 -19.87 -12.38 -9.13
N GLY A 214 -20.40 -11.43 -8.37
CA GLY A 214 -21.58 -11.62 -7.52
C GLY A 214 -21.30 -12.15 -6.11
N THR A 215 -20.05 -12.31 -5.70
CA THR A 215 -19.67 -12.84 -4.38
C THR A 215 -18.94 -11.82 -3.50
N ILE A 216 -19.37 -10.56 -3.50
CA ILE A 216 -18.70 -9.49 -2.74
C ILE A 216 -18.71 -9.83 -1.24
N GLU A 217 -17.53 -10.02 -0.67
CA GLU A 217 -17.33 -10.24 0.76
C GLU A 217 -17.47 -8.92 1.54
N LYS A 218 -17.78 -9.01 2.84
CA LYS A 218 -17.73 -7.85 3.72
C LYS A 218 -16.28 -7.57 4.12
N GLN A 219 -15.90 -6.30 4.16
CA GLN A 219 -14.54 -5.91 4.56
C GLN A 219 -14.23 -6.33 6.01
N GLU A 220 -15.24 -6.39 6.88
CA GLU A 220 -15.11 -6.88 8.25
C GLU A 220 -14.72 -8.36 8.32
N ASP A 221 -15.25 -9.19 7.44
CA ASP A 221 -14.98 -10.64 7.43
C ASP A 221 -13.51 -10.89 7.00
N ILE A 222 -13.02 -10.12 6.03
CA ILE A 222 -11.61 -10.14 5.57
C ILE A 222 -10.67 -9.71 6.71
N LEU A 223 -11.03 -8.64 7.43
CA LEU A 223 -10.29 -8.16 8.59
C LEU A 223 -10.24 -9.20 9.72
N GLU A 224 -11.37 -9.83 10.04
CA GLU A 224 -11.45 -10.87 11.08
C GLU A 224 -10.60 -12.09 10.73
N ALA A 225 -10.69 -12.58 9.49
CA ALA A 225 -9.87 -13.68 9.01
C ALA A 225 -8.36 -13.36 9.10
N SER A 226 -7.97 -12.12 8.79
CA SER A 226 -6.60 -11.64 8.92
C SER A 226 -6.12 -11.63 10.36
N ASN A 227 -6.96 -11.17 11.29
CA ASN A 227 -6.64 -11.14 12.72
C ASN A 227 -6.46 -12.54 13.29
N LYS A 228 -7.39 -13.44 12.98
CA LYS A 228 -7.29 -14.84 13.39
C LYS A 228 -6.04 -15.52 12.86
N TYR A 229 -5.67 -15.25 11.61
CA TYR A 229 -4.41 -15.74 11.04
C TYR A 229 -3.19 -15.23 11.83
N LEU A 230 -3.13 -13.92 12.11
CA LEU A 230 -2.01 -13.32 12.85
C LEU A 230 -1.93 -13.79 14.31
N GLU A 231 -3.05 -14.13 14.93
CA GLU A 231 -3.08 -14.77 16.25
C GLU A 231 -2.45 -16.18 16.22
N MET A 232 -2.79 -16.97 15.21
CA MET A 232 -2.40 -18.39 15.10
C MET A 232 -0.98 -18.61 14.57
N VAL A 233 -0.47 -17.74 13.69
CA VAL A 233 0.82 -17.93 13.04
C VAL A 233 1.98 -17.71 14.03
N ASP A 234 3.02 -18.54 13.96
CA ASP A 234 4.21 -18.42 14.80
C ASP A 234 5.22 -17.43 14.21
N LEU A 235 4.94 -16.13 14.41
CA LEU A 235 5.81 -15.02 14.01
C LEU A 235 6.19 -14.20 15.23
N SER A 236 7.30 -13.46 15.13
CA SER A 236 7.66 -12.48 16.15
C SER A 236 6.59 -11.40 16.29
N GLN A 237 6.52 -10.81 17.48
CA GLN A 237 5.57 -9.73 17.77
C GLN A 237 5.86 -8.48 16.92
N ASN A 238 7.12 -8.25 16.53
CA ASN A 238 7.51 -7.15 15.65
C ASN A 238 6.89 -7.30 14.27
N LEU A 239 7.03 -8.48 13.66
CA LEU A 239 6.46 -8.76 12.36
C LEU A 239 4.93 -8.77 12.42
N LYS A 240 4.32 -9.38 13.44
CA LYS A 240 2.86 -9.32 13.63
C LYS A 240 2.36 -7.89 13.70
N ARG A 241 3.05 -6.98 14.40
CA ARG A 241 2.67 -5.56 14.48
C ARG A 241 2.67 -4.89 13.11
N ILE A 242 3.70 -5.12 12.29
CA ILE A 242 3.80 -4.52 10.95
C ILE A 242 2.75 -5.10 10.00
N LEU A 243 2.49 -6.40 10.08
CA LEU A 243 1.42 -7.05 9.32
C LEU A 243 0.02 -6.55 9.76
N SER A 244 -0.21 -6.41 11.07
CA SER A 244 -1.45 -5.82 11.62
C SER A 244 -1.62 -4.37 11.17
N SER A 245 -0.54 -3.57 11.18
CA SER A 245 -0.55 -2.20 10.69
C SER A 245 -1.04 -2.12 9.24
N ALA A 246 -0.51 -2.97 8.36
CA ALA A 246 -0.90 -2.98 6.95
C ALA A 246 -2.39 -3.33 6.75
N VAL A 247 -2.88 -4.40 7.37
CA VAL A 247 -4.29 -4.82 7.16
C VAL A 247 -5.29 -3.94 7.89
N HIS A 248 -5.01 -3.52 9.12
CA HIS A 248 -5.86 -2.57 9.86
C HIS A 248 -5.88 -1.20 9.19
N GLY A 249 -4.70 -0.73 8.76
CA GLY A 249 -4.54 0.53 8.03
C GLY A 249 -5.31 0.51 6.72
N SER A 250 -5.16 -0.54 5.93
CA SER A 250 -5.91 -0.73 4.68
C SER A 250 -7.42 -0.74 4.93
N TYR A 251 -7.89 -1.50 5.94
CA TYR A 251 -9.29 -1.52 6.31
C TYR A 251 -9.82 -0.12 6.66
N LEU A 252 -9.12 0.65 7.51
CA LEU A 252 -9.53 2.00 7.85
C LEU A 252 -9.47 2.96 6.65
N LEU A 253 -8.44 2.86 5.82
CA LEU A 253 -8.31 3.64 4.60
C LEU A 253 -9.54 3.46 3.72
N TYR A 254 -9.91 2.21 3.44
CA TYR A 254 -10.99 1.88 2.52
C TYR A 254 -12.39 2.06 3.12
N THR A 255 -12.52 2.14 4.44
CA THR A 255 -13.79 2.36 5.14
C THR A 255 -14.00 3.77 5.64
N LEU A 256 -12.98 4.64 5.66
CA LEU A 256 -13.09 6.00 6.19
C LEU A 256 -12.50 7.10 5.30
N SER A 257 -11.60 6.79 4.35
CA SER A 257 -10.99 7.84 3.53
C SER A 257 -11.98 8.45 2.55
N ASN A 258 -11.88 9.78 2.38
CA ASN A 258 -12.75 10.56 1.51
C ASN A 258 -12.79 10.05 0.05
N ARG A 259 -11.71 9.45 -0.45
CA ARG A 259 -11.60 8.88 -1.80
C ARG A 259 -12.63 7.78 -2.06
N TYR A 260 -12.87 6.90 -1.08
CA TYR A 260 -13.74 5.73 -1.25
C TYR A 260 -15.22 6.03 -0.96
N PHE A 261 -15.53 7.22 -0.42
CA PHE A 261 -16.90 7.71 -0.24
C PHE A 261 -17.33 8.75 -1.29
N GLY A 262 -16.62 8.83 -2.42
CA GLY A 262 -17.00 9.70 -3.55
C GLY A 262 -16.97 11.19 -3.21
N ARG A 263 -16.19 11.59 -2.20
CA ARG A 263 -16.10 13.00 -1.76
C ARG A 263 -15.01 13.79 -2.49
N THR A 264 -14.05 13.09 -3.08
CA THR A 264 -13.01 13.67 -3.94
C THR A 264 -12.73 12.73 -5.11
N GLU A 265 -12.66 13.26 -6.33
CA GLU A 265 -12.10 12.54 -7.47
C GLU A 265 -10.57 12.46 -7.32
N ALA A 266 -9.94 11.43 -7.88
CA ALA A 266 -8.47 11.42 -7.97
C ALA A 266 -8.06 12.39 -9.08
N ASN A 267 -7.08 13.25 -8.82
CA ASN A 267 -6.48 14.12 -9.84
C ASN A 267 -4.94 14.00 -9.88
N TRP A 268 -4.44 12.87 -9.38
CA TRP A 268 -3.24 12.29 -9.98
C TRP A 268 -3.74 11.49 -11.18
#